data_AF-A0A8S0FV39-F1
#
_entry.id   AF-A0A8S0FV39-F1
#
_cell.length_a   1.000
_cell.length_b   1.000
_cell.length_c   1.000
_cell.angle_alpha   90.00
_cell.angle_beta   90.00
_cell.angle_gamma   90.00
#
_symmetry.space_group_name_H-M   'P 1'
#
loop_
_entity.id
_entity.type
_entity.pdbx_description
1 polymer ?
#
loop_
_entity_poly.entity_id
_entity_poly.type
_entity_poly.pdbx_seq_one_letter_code
_entity_poly.pdbx_strand_id
1 'polypeptide(L)'
;MVAENVPAADILSECKKVGVNQVVGVNLFDVYRGKGVAEGYKSLAISLILQDTSRTLEEEEIAATVAKCVEALKERFQASLRD
;
A
#
# COMPACT_ATOMS: atom_id res chain seq x y z
N MET A 1 -0.52 8.86 0.61
CA MET A 1 -0.45 10.01 -0.32
C MET A 1 0.70 9.78 -1.28
N VAL A 2 0.47 9.94 -2.58
CA VAL A 2 1.45 9.71 -3.64
C VAL A 2 1.31 10.80 -4.71
N ALA A 3 2.34 11.00 -5.53
CA ALA A 3 2.26 11.92 -6.66
C ALA A 3 1.16 11.48 -7.65
N GLU A 4 0.46 12.44 -8.26
CA GLU A 4 -0.63 12.17 -9.19
C GLU A 4 -0.17 11.38 -10.43
N ASN A 5 1.09 11.59 -10.84
CA ASN A 5 1.69 10.90 -11.98
C ASN A 5 1.94 9.40 -11.70
N VAL A 6 1.93 8.97 -10.44
CA VAL A 6 2.15 7.56 -10.10
C VAL A 6 0.89 6.75 -10.41
N PRO A 7 0.94 5.74 -11.30
CA PRO A 7 -0.20 4.86 -11.54
C PRO A 7 -0.52 4.06 -10.28
N ALA A 8 -1.80 3.91 -9.96
CA ALA A 8 -2.18 3.03 -8.86
C ALA A 8 -1.76 1.57 -9.12
N ALA A 9 -1.75 1.14 -10.38
CA ALA A 9 -1.30 -0.18 -10.79
C ALA A 9 0.16 -0.49 -10.40
N ASP A 10 1.04 0.53 -10.45
CA ASP A 10 2.44 0.41 -10.02
C ASP A 10 2.53 0.19 -8.50
N ILE A 11 1.76 0.97 -7.73
CA ILE A 11 1.68 0.84 -6.26
C ILE A 11 1.14 -0.55 -5.87
N LEU A 12 0.09 -1.00 -6.54
CA LEU A 12 -0.51 -2.32 -6.31
C LEU A 12 0.50 -3.43 -6.64
N SER A 13 1.22 -3.31 -7.76
CA SER A 13 2.25 -4.27 -8.15
C SER A 13 3.40 -4.29 -7.15
N GLU A 14 3.83 -3.14 -6.65
CA GLU A 14 4.90 -3.05 -5.65
C GLU A 14 4.51 -3.71 -4.34
N CYS A 15 3.32 -3.36 -3.80
CA CYS A 15 2.77 -4.01 -2.61
C CYS A 15 2.69 -5.52 -2.77
N LYS A 16 2.23 -5.99 -3.94
CA LYS A 16 2.13 -7.42 -4.23
C LYS A 16 3.51 -8.10 -4.33
N LYS A 17 4.52 -7.38 -4.81
CA LYS A 17 5.90 -7.88 -4.95
C LYS A 17 6.61 -7.99 -3.61
N VAL A 18 6.48 -6.97 -2.77
CA VAL A 18 7.06 -6.92 -1.42
C VAL A 18 6.35 -7.89 -0.49
N GLY A 19 5.03 -7.92 -0.58
CA GLY A 19 4.17 -8.77 0.22
C GLY A 19 3.96 -10.17 -0.35
N VAL A 20 4.63 -10.60 -1.42
CA VAL A 20 4.29 -11.83 -2.18
C VAL A 20 4.14 -13.10 -1.33
N ASN A 21 4.81 -13.18 -0.18
CA ASN A 21 4.72 -14.31 0.73
C ASN A 21 3.47 -14.31 1.62
N GLN A 22 2.90 -13.14 1.94
CA GLN A 22 1.79 -13.03 2.91
C GLN A 22 0.58 -12.24 2.37
N VAL A 23 0.75 -11.44 1.32
CA VAL A 23 -0.28 -10.61 0.68
C VAL A 23 -0.87 -11.37 -0.49
N VAL A 24 -2.08 -11.89 -0.30
CA VAL A 24 -2.80 -12.65 -1.32
C VAL A 24 -3.65 -11.76 -2.22
N GLY A 25 -3.98 -10.56 -1.76
CA GLY A 25 -4.81 -9.63 -2.51
C GLY A 25 -4.43 -8.18 -2.23
N VAL A 26 -4.47 -7.34 -3.26
CA VAL A 26 -4.36 -5.90 -3.13
C VAL A 26 -5.46 -5.29 -3.97
N ASN A 27 -6.33 -4.51 -3.35
CA ASN A 27 -7.47 -3.89 -4.01
C ASN A 27 -7.46 -2.38 -3.79
N LEU A 28 -7.72 -1.61 -4.84
CA LEU A 28 -7.89 -0.17 -4.71
C LEU A 28 -9.32 0.10 -4.24
N PHE A 29 -9.44 0.72 -3.06
CA PHE A 29 -10.73 1.05 -2.47
C PHE A 29 -11.24 2.40 -2.95
N ASP A 30 -10.43 3.45 -2.86
CA ASP A 30 -10.85 4.81 -3.20
C ASP A 30 -9.67 5.68 -3.68
N VAL A 31 -9.97 6.72 -4.46
CA VAL A 31 -9.00 7.73 -4.89
C VAL A 31 -9.51 9.12 -4.50
N TYR A 32 -8.87 9.71 -3.51
CA TYR A 32 -9.21 11.03 -3.02
C TYR A 32 -8.25 12.10 -3.54
N ARG A 33 -8.80 13.16 -4.15
CA ARG A 33 -8.07 14.32 -4.68
C ARG A 33 -8.65 15.67 -4.19
N GLY A 34 -9.25 15.67 -2.99
CA GLY A 34 -9.92 16.85 -2.44
C GLY A 34 -9.04 17.72 -1.53
N LYS A 35 -9.68 18.64 -0.81
CA LYS A 35 -9.02 19.55 0.16
C LYS A 35 -8.22 18.76 1.19
N GLY A 36 -6.93 19.10 1.33
CA GLY A 36 -6.00 18.38 2.21
C GLY A 36 -5.07 17.40 1.48
N VAL A 37 -5.14 17.35 0.14
CA VAL A 37 -4.12 16.79 -0.73
C VAL A 37 -3.46 17.94 -1.49
N ALA A 38 -2.13 17.98 -1.50
CA ALA A 38 -1.39 19.01 -2.24
C ALA A 38 -1.64 18.90 -3.75
N GLU A 39 -1.57 20.02 -4.46
CA GLU A 39 -1.63 20.00 -5.93
C GLU A 39 -0.53 19.11 -6.50
N GLY A 40 -0.88 18.23 -7.44
CA GLY A 40 0.03 17.21 -7.97
C GLY A 40 0.16 15.95 -7.09
N TYR A 41 -0.59 15.84 -5.99
CA TYR A 41 -0.70 14.62 -5.18
C TYR A 41 -2.12 14.06 -5.22
N LYS A 42 -2.23 12.76 -4.92
CA LYS A 42 -3.50 12.06 -4.69
C LYS A 42 -3.38 11.16 -3.48
N SER A 43 -4.48 10.98 -2.75
CA SER A 43 -4.60 9.95 -1.73
C SER A 43 -5.29 8.74 -2.35
N LEU A 44 -4.75 7.55 -2.07
CA LEU A 44 -5.29 6.29 -2.55
C LEU A 44 -5.57 5.46 -1.32
N ALA A 45 -6.80 4.98 -1.17
CA ALA A 45 -7.15 3.97 -0.18
C ALA A 45 -6.96 2.61 -0.84
N ILE A 46 -6.13 1.77 -0.22
CA ILE A 46 -5.78 0.44 -0.73
C ILE A 46 -6.08 -0.57 0.37
N SER A 47 -6.86 -1.59 0.03
CA SER A 47 -7.12 -2.74 0.89
C SER A 47 -6.10 -3.83 0.59
N LEU A 48 -5.32 -4.20 1.60
CA LEU A 48 -4.39 -5.32 1.54
C LEU A 48 -5.04 -6.51 2.22
N ILE A 49 -5.09 -7.65 1.53
CA ILE A 49 -5.55 -8.92 2.07
C ILE A 49 -4.31 -9.73 2.37
N LEU A 50 -4.01 -9.89 3.66
CA LEU A 50 -2.95 -10.77 4.11
C LEU A 50 -3.55 -12.12 4.51
N GLN A 51 -2.96 -13.18 3.99
CA GLN A 51 -3.35 -14.55 4.30
C GLN A 51 -2.12 -15.44 4.18
N ASP A 52 -1.88 -16.19 5.24
CA ASP A 52 -0.85 -17.22 5.27
C ASP A 52 -1.50 -18.60 5.15
N THR A 53 -0.87 -19.51 4.41
CA THR A 53 -1.40 -20.85 4.14
C THR A 53 -1.03 -21.86 5.22
N SER A 54 -0.06 -21.55 6.08
CA SER A 54 0.48 -22.44 7.10
C SER A 54 -0.09 -22.15 8.49
N ARG A 55 -0.40 -20.88 8.79
CA ARG A 55 -0.91 -20.46 10.11
C ARG A 55 -1.71 -19.16 10.04
N THR A 56 -2.40 -18.83 11.13
CA THR A 56 -2.95 -17.48 11.31
C THR A 56 -1.81 -16.47 11.44
N LEU A 57 -1.86 -15.38 10.69
CA LEU A 57 -0.90 -14.29 10.83
C LEU A 57 -1.10 -13.61 12.19
N GLU A 58 0.01 -13.41 12.90
CA GLU A 58 0.03 -12.62 14.12
C GLU A 58 0.05 -11.13 13.79
N GLU A 59 -0.43 -10.30 14.71
CA GLU A 59 -0.51 -8.85 14.51
C GLU A 59 0.86 -8.23 14.19
N GLU A 60 1.93 -8.76 14.80
CA GLU A 60 3.33 -8.37 14.50
C GLU A 60 3.73 -8.70 13.06
N GLU A 61 3.34 -9.84 12.51
CA GLU A 61 3.66 -10.21 11.13
C GLU A 61 2.90 -9.32 10.15
N ILE A 62 1.63 -9.03 10.44
CA ILE A 62 0.81 -8.11 9.65
C ILE A 62 1.46 -6.73 9.64
N ALA A 63 1.81 -6.20 10.81
CA ALA A 63 2.46 -4.90 10.94
C ALA A 63 3.81 -4.86 10.22
N ALA A 64 4.62 -5.92 10.32
CA ALA A 64 5.91 -6.02 9.64
C ALA A 64 5.75 -6.03 8.11
N THR A 65 4.77 -6.77 7.57
CA THR A 65 4.52 -6.82 6.13
C THR A 65 3.95 -5.51 5.61
N VAL A 66 3.04 -4.87 6.34
CA VAL A 66 2.54 -3.53 6.01
C VAL A 66 3.68 -2.52 6.04
N ALA A 67 4.52 -2.53 7.08
CA ALA A 67 5.68 -1.64 7.20
C ALA A 67 6.63 -1.81 6.00
N LYS A 68 6.97 -3.05 5.62
CA LYS A 68 7.78 -3.32 4.42
C LYS A 68 7.16 -2.78 3.14
N CYS A 69 5.85 -2.98 2.96
CA CYS A 69 5.13 -2.44 1.81
C CYS A 69 5.19 -0.91 1.80
N VAL A 70 4.94 -0.27 2.93
CA VAL A 70 4.99 1.19 3.07
C VAL A 70 6.41 1.71 2.82
N GLU A 71 7.45 1.07 3.33
CA GLU A 71 8.85 1.45 3.09
C GLU A 71 9.21 1.37 1.60
N ALA A 72 8.88 0.27 0.93
CA ALA A 72 9.11 0.13 -0.49
C ALA A 72 8.35 1.19 -1.32
N LEU A 73 7.10 1.46 -0.95
CA LEU A 73 6.32 2.52 -1.58
C LEU A 73 6.88 3.92 -1.30
N LYS A 74 7.47 4.12 -0.12
CA LYS A 74 8.11 5.38 0.28
C LYS A 74 9.42 5.60 -0.46
N GLU A 75 10.26 4.58 -0.60
CA GLU A 75 11.50 4.67 -1.38
C GLU A 75 11.22 4.88 -2.87
N ARG A 76 10.26 4.14 -3.43
CA ARG A 76 10.02 4.11 -4.88
C ARG A 76 9.11 5.24 -5.37
N PHE A 77 8.09 5.60 -4.60
CA PHE A 77 7.06 6.56 -4.99
C PHE A 77 6.95 7.76 -4.05
N GLN A 78 7.82 7.86 -3.03
CA GLN A 78 7.70 8.87 -1.95
C GLN A 78 6.30 8.87 -1.32
N ALA A 79 5.73 7.67 -1.23
CA ALA A 79 4.42 7.47 -0.63
C ALA A 79 4.49 7.67 0.89
N SER A 80 3.50 8.38 1.42
CA SER A 80 3.30 8.49 2.87
C SER A 80 2.00 7.79 3.27
N LEU A 81 2.05 6.92 4.29
CA LEU A 81 0.85 6.41 4.95
C LEU A 81 0.16 7.56 5.68
N ARG A 82 -1.17 7.56 5.71
CA ARG A 82 -1.99 8.53 6.44
C ARG A 82 -2.88 7.72 7.38
N ASP A 83 -2.73 7.99 8.68
CA ASP A 83 -3.54 7.44 9.78
C ASP A 83 -4.90 8.15 9.82
#